data_AF-A0A1V6T1T0-F1
#
_entry.id   AF-A0A1V6T1T0-F1
#
_cell.length_a   1.000
_cell.length_b   1.000
_cell.length_c   1.000
_cell.angle_alpha   90.00
_cell.angle_beta   90.00
_cell.angle_gamma   90.00
#
_symmetry.space_group_name_H-M   'P 1'
#
loop_
_entity.id
_entity.type
_entity.pdbx_description
1 polymer ?
#
loop_
_entity_poly.entity_id
_entity_poly.type
_entity_poly.pdbx_seq_one_letter_code
_entity_poly.pdbx_strand_id
1 'polypeptide(L)'
;MYRPFYRDNRVVPLGIMLLTFIIFVYHFELDRQGPLGEIPAVAVPDKLVIDTPRTHSDPVVNIVDPADGSAEEEVAHPAIPSAIPSSKPKISSSSSGSKSLHLPKAISTDDVVLMFKTGATVLWKRVPIHLSTSLAPHRINHDNVLIYSDYPEKIGDWDIIDILENTTESVRNSETFQPYLQQEDYESRQNYAEISNMPGDSAGPPGGWKLDKYKFLPIVQHAGLNKPDAKWYIFMEDDSYIFLPNLIRHLERFDYTEPWYLGSLAWIHGDYFAHGGSGFAISRGAWEKSFGKDPNIVEKFQTFTQEHGCGDHILGHVLKEYGVQFGETHDDSRFRYGFNPESHWSTWFEQANWCKPVYSWHHTHGKDVARFYNLEQSWDFEKGPMRFRDIFKALVAPYLQSRVEWWDNWSSKYEIRSNNAQDAQPPSSVKTTDVWRSAWKSVDSCEAACVSWAECVQWSFYEDRCKMDSMALLGSGIPEGDSRRQTTLPWVSGWLSQRVENWQCQE
;
A
#
# COMPACT_ATOMS: atom_id res chain seq x y z
N MET A 1 -45.50 -7.21 -11.36
CA MET A 1 -45.76 -7.37 -9.91
C MET A 1 -44.56 -8.09 -9.31
N TYR A 2 -43.54 -7.32 -8.89
CA TYR A 2 -42.30 -7.85 -8.32
C TYR A 2 -42.54 -8.25 -6.86
N ARG A 3 -42.26 -9.51 -6.51
CA ARG A 3 -42.24 -9.96 -5.10
C ARG A 3 -40.95 -9.46 -4.44
N PRO A 4 -41.01 -8.87 -3.23
CA PRO A 4 -39.80 -8.43 -2.53
C PRO A 4 -39.02 -9.63 -1.98
N PHE A 5 -37.75 -9.71 -2.34
CA PHE A 5 -36.76 -10.75 -1.99
C PHE A 5 -36.43 -10.83 -0.46
N TYR A 6 -37.08 -10.02 0.37
CA TYR A 6 -36.64 -9.72 1.74
C TYR A 6 -37.15 -10.68 2.83
N ARG A 7 -38.02 -11.65 2.53
CA ARG A 7 -38.63 -12.50 3.58
C ARG A 7 -38.09 -13.92 3.71
N ASP A 8 -37.36 -14.44 2.72
CA ASP A 8 -36.98 -15.86 2.70
C ASP A 8 -35.55 -16.15 3.18
N ASN A 9 -34.69 -15.13 3.33
CA ASN A 9 -33.27 -15.30 3.69
C ASN A 9 -32.97 -15.55 5.19
N ARG A 10 -33.98 -15.67 6.06
CA ARG A 10 -33.78 -16.12 7.45
C ARG A 10 -33.90 -17.63 7.64
N VAL A 11 -34.54 -18.33 6.70
CA VAL A 11 -34.78 -19.78 6.80
C VAL A 11 -33.55 -20.59 6.38
N VAL A 12 -32.83 -20.12 5.36
CA VAL A 12 -31.62 -20.78 4.84
C VAL A 12 -30.47 -20.83 5.87
N PRO A 13 -30.14 -19.74 6.60
CA PRO A 13 -29.10 -19.80 7.63
C PRO A 13 -29.48 -20.68 8.82
N LEU A 14 -30.76 -20.69 9.21
CA LEU A 14 -31.28 -21.52 10.29
C LEU A 14 -31.20 -23.02 9.95
N GLY A 15 -31.52 -23.39 8.71
CA GLY A 15 -31.39 -24.76 8.23
C GLY A 15 -29.93 -25.24 8.21
N ILE A 16 -29.00 -24.39 7.78
CA ILE A 16 -27.57 -24.70 7.77
C ILE A 16 -27.03 -24.83 9.20
N MET A 17 -27.41 -23.94 10.12
CA MET A 17 -27.00 -24.03 11.54
C MET A 17 -27.56 -25.28 12.23
N LEU A 18 -28.79 -25.70 11.92
CA LEU A 18 -29.37 -26.92 12.48
C LEU A 18 -28.65 -28.16 11.93
N LEU A 19 -28.33 -28.17 10.64
CA LEU A 19 -27.60 -29.27 10.01
C LEU A 19 -26.18 -29.41 10.60
N THR A 20 -25.45 -28.30 10.79
CA THR A 20 -24.12 -28.33 11.39
C THR A 20 -24.17 -28.74 12.86
N PHE A 21 -25.19 -28.32 13.62
CA PHE A 21 -25.39 -28.77 14.99
C PHE A 21 -25.67 -30.28 15.07
N ILE A 22 -26.51 -30.81 14.17
CA ILE A 22 -26.80 -32.26 14.09
C ILE A 22 -25.53 -33.04 13.74
N ILE A 23 -24.75 -32.59 12.76
CA ILE A 23 -23.47 -33.23 12.37
C ILE A 23 -22.49 -33.22 13.54
N PHE A 24 -22.41 -32.10 14.28
CA PHE A 24 -21.54 -31.97 15.45
C PHE A 24 -21.91 -32.93 16.58
N VAL A 25 -23.20 -33.04 16.91
CA VAL A 25 -23.69 -34.01 17.91
C VAL A 25 -23.46 -35.45 17.46
N TYR A 26 -23.72 -35.75 16.18
CA TYR A 26 -23.49 -37.08 15.60
C TYR A 26 -22.02 -37.53 15.68
N HIS A 27 -21.07 -36.60 15.48
CA HIS A 27 -19.64 -36.91 15.61
C HIS A 27 -19.15 -36.99 17.06
N PHE A 28 -19.81 -36.31 18.00
CA PHE A 28 -19.44 -36.35 19.42
C PHE A 28 -20.01 -37.55 20.18
N GLU A 29 -21.17 -38.09 19.75
CA GLU A 29 -21.79 -39.25 20.41
C GLU A 29 -21.14 -40.60 20.06
N LEU A 30 -20.26 -40.65 19.05
CA LEU A 30 -19.53 -41.88 18.68
C LEU A 30 -18.18 -42.05 19.41
N ASP A 31 -17.72 -41.08 20.20
CA ASP A 31 -16.38 -41.12 20.82
C ASP A 31 -16.37 -41.60 22.29
N ARG A 32 -17.35 -42.42 22.70
CA ARG A 32 -17.26 -43.19 23.95
C ARG A 32 -17.72 -44.63 23.74
N GLN A 33 -16.75 -45.54 23.58
CA GLN A 33 -16.59 -46.79 24.37
C GLN A 33 -15.43 -47.68 23.87
N GLY A 34 -14.44 -47.96 24.73
CA GLY A 34 -13.71 -49.26 24.75
C GLY A 34 -12.17 -49.23 24.59
N PRO A 35 -11.41 -50.14 25.24
CA PRO A 35 -10.11 -49.81 25.85
C PRO A 35 -8.85 -50.22 25.04
N LEU A 36 -7.73 -49.61 25.46
CA LEU A 36 -6.32 -49.92 25.15
C LEU A 36 -6.01 -51.42 25.00
N GLY A 37 -5.48 -51.81 23.84
CA GLY A 37 -4.92 -53.15 23.59
C GLY A 37 -4.11 -53.21 22.29
N GLU A 38 -2.80 -53.32 22.45
CA GLU A 38 -1.75 -53.85 21.54
C GLU A 38 -1.96 -53.84 20.01
N ILE A 39 -1.09 -53.10 19.31
CA ILE A 39 -0.90 -53.19 17.86
C ILE A 39 0.26 -54.16 17.58
N PRO A 40 0.07 -55.30 16.87
CA PRO A 40 1.15 -55.95 16.17
C PRO A 40 1.29 -55.36 14.76
N ALA A 41 2.54 -55.08 14.38
CA ALA A 41 2.93 -54.73 13.03
C ALA A 41 2.55 -55.82 12.02
N VAL A 42 2.31 -55.44 10.75
CA VAL A 42 2.95 -56.01 9.54
C VAL A 42 2.16 -55.71 8.24
N ALA A 43 2.97 -55.43 7.20
CA ALA A 43 2.77 -55.62 5.75
C ALA A 43 2.03 -54.57 4.90
N VAL A 44 2.85 -53.84 4.15
CA VAL A 44 2.58 -53.31 2.81
C VAL A 44 2.33 -54.48 1.83
N PRO A 45 1.44 -54.32 0.84
CA PRO A 45 1.73 -54.85 -0.48
C PRO A 45 1.62 -53.82 -1.61
N ASP A 46 2.53 -54.02 -2.56
CA ASP A 46 2.75 -53.36 -3.84
C ASP A 46 1.58 -53.44 -4.86
N LYS A 47 1.51 -52.38 -5.69
CA LYS A 47 0.98 -52.28 -7.08
C LYS A 47 -0.49 -52.57 -7.39
N LEU A 48 -1.15 -51.60 -8.04
CA LEU A 48 -2.08 -51.77 -9.19
C LEU A 48 -2.41 -50.37 -9.79
N VAL A 49 -1.74 -49.94 -10.87
CA VAL A 49 -2.13 -50.01 -12.30
C VAL A 49 -3.29 -49.09 -12.70
N ILE A 50 -2.96 -48.27 -13.70
CA ILE A 50 -3.71 -47.24 -14.43
C ILE A 50 -4.91 -47.82 -15.18
N ASP A 51 -6.02 -47.08 -15.25
CA ASP A 51 -6.77 -46.95 -16.52
C ASP A 51 -7.54 -45.62 -16.61
N THR A 52 -7.33 -44.92 -17.72
CA THR A 52 -8.02 -43.67 -18.12
C THR A 52 -8.96 -43.98 -19.28
N PRO A 53 -10.17 -43.42 -19.33
CA PRO A 53 -10.92 -43.34 -20.59
C PRO A 53 -10.76 -41.96 -21.23
N ARG A 54 -10.15 -41.93 -22.42
CA ARG A 54 -10.31 -40.85 -23.40
C ARG A 54 -11.70 -40.94 -24.04
N THR A 55 -12.36 -39.81 -24.25
CA THR A 55 -13.19 -39.60 -25.45
C THR A 55 -13.07 -38.15 -25.92
N HIS A 56 -12.69 -38.02 -27.19
CA HIS A 56 -12.62 -36.79 -27.97
C HIS A 56 -14.01 -36.40 -28.50
N SER A 57 -14.28 -35.10 -28.59
CA SER A 57 -14.94 -34.47 -29.75
C SER A 57 -14.90 -32.95 -29.62
N ASP A 58 -14.11 -32.30 -30.47
CA ASP A 58 -14.09 -30.85 -30.71
C ASP A 58 -15.39 -30.39 -31.40
N PRO A 59 -15.85 -29.13 -31.21
CA PRO A 59 -16.75 -28.49 -32.15
C PRO A 59 -16.00 -27.59 -33.13
N VAL A 60 -16.36 -27.82 -34.40
CA VAL A 60 -15.91 -27.18 -35.63
C VAL A 60 -16.33 -25.71 -35.70
N VAL A 61 -15.37 -24.87 -36.12
CA VAL A 61 -15.54 -23.47 -36.52
C VAL A 61 -16.25 -23.41 -37.88
N ASN A 62 -17.39 -22.72 -37.96
CA ASN A 62 -18.01 -22.33 -39.23
C ASN A 62 -17.91 -20.82 -39.39
N ILE A 63 -17.18 -20.42 -40.43
CA ILE A 63 -17.05 -19.05 -40.94
C ILE A 63 -18.24 -18.79 -41.86
N VAL A 64 -19.05 -17.76 -41.56
CA VAL A 64 -20.00 -17.17 -42.50
C VAL A 64 -20.00 -15.65 -42.28
N ASP A 65 -19.75 -14.91 -43.36
CA ASP A 65 -20.06 -13.49 -43.58
C ASP A 65 -20.47 -13.37 -45.07
N PRO A 66 -21.13 -12.30 -45.55
CA PRO A 66 -21.77 -11.16 -44.86
C PRO A 66 -23.20 -10.83 -45.39
N ALA A 67 -23.97 -9.96 -44.72
CA ALA A 67 -24.87 -8.96 -45.35
C ALA A 67 -25.63 -8.06 -44.35
N ASP A 68 -25.53 -6.75 -44.60
CA ASP A 68 -26.46 -5.63 -44.38
C ASP A 68 -27.26 -5.46 -43.08
N GLY A 69 -26.91 -4.38 -42.37
CA GLY A 69 -27.78 -3.20 -42.31
C GLY A 69 -28.81 -3.10 -41.18
N SER A 70 -28.45 -2.40 -40.09
CA SER A 70 -29.33 -1.44 -39.42
C SER A 70 -28.54 -0.61 -38.40
N ALA A 71 -28.61 0.71 -38.55
CA ALA A 71 -28.10 1.70 -37.61
C ALA A 71 -28.94 1.70 -36.33
N GLU A 72 -28.30 1.84 -35.16
CA GLU A 72 -28.94 2.41 -33.97
C GLU A 72 -27.90 2.90 -32.93
N GLU A 73 -28.06 4.18 -32.60
CA GLU A 73 -27.64 5.00 -31.45
C GLU A 73 -26.32 4.73 -30.69
N GLU A 74 -25.38 5.65 -30.90
CA GLU A 74 -24.15 5.86 -30.12
C GLU A 74 -24.47 6.58 -28.80
N VAL A 75 -24.40 5.86 -27.67
CA VAL A 75 -24.49 6.44 -26.32
C VAL A 75 -23.12 7.01 -25.93
N ALA A 76 -23.05 8.35 -25.88
CA ALA A 76 -21.86 9.09 -25.50
C ALA A 76 -21.52 8.89 -24.00
N HIS A 77 -20.38 8.27 -23.71
CA HIS A 77 -19.74 8.33 -22.39
C HIS A 77 -18.81 9.56 -22.31
N PRO A 78 -18.83 10.34 -21.21
CA PRO A 78 -18.01 11.55 -21.11
C PRO A 78 -16.53 11.18 -20.92
N ALA A 79 -15.72 11.55 -21.90
CA ALA A 79 -14.26 11.48 -21.84
C ALA A 79 -13.70 12.47 -20.80
N ILE A 80 -12.77 11.97 -19.99
CA ILE A 80 -11.99 12.76 -19.02
C ILE A 80 -11.02 13.67 -19.80
N PRO A 81 -11.02 15.00 -19.61
CA PRO A 81 -10.12 15.88 -20.36
C PRO A 81 -8.69 15.85 -19.81
N SER A 82 -7.73 15.43 -20.64
CA SER A 82 -6.30 15.72 -20.45
C SER A 82 -6.01 17.17 -20.83
N ALA A 83 -5.62 17.99 -19.86
CA ALA A 83 -5.18 19.36 -20.10
C ALA A 83 -3.65 19.39 -20.35
N ILE A 84 -3.26 19.79 -21.55
CA ILE A 84 -1.89 20.24 -21.88
C ILE A 84 -1.87 21.78 -21.79
N PRO A 85 -0.88 22.38 -21.12
CA PRO A 85 -0.50 23.75 -21.42
C PRO A 85 0.96 23.84 -21.92
N SER A 86 1.10 24.30 -23.15
CA SER A 86 2.30 24.91 -23.70
C SER A 86 2.34 26.39 -23.31
N SER A 87 3.43 26.87 -22.72
CA SER A 87 4.11 28.12 -23.11
C SER A 87 5.28 28.45 -22.17
N LYS A 88 6.47 28.66 -22.76
CA LYS A 88 7.66 29.20 -22.10
C LYS A 88 7.51 30.71 -21.85
N PRO A 89 8.07 31.24 -20.75
CA PRO A 89 8.55 32.62 -20.72
C PRO A 89 10.07 32.75 -20.53
N LYS A 90 10.56 33.91 -20.97
CA LYS A 90 11.95 34.31 -21.17
C LYS A 90 12.70 34.64 -19.87
N ILE A 91 13.99 34.33 -19.90
CA ILE A 91 15.02 34.70 -18.93
C ILE A 91 15.30 36.20 -18.99
N SER A 92 15.28 36.89 -17.84
CA SER A 92 15.97 38.17 -17.66
C SER A 92 16.74 38.16 -16.34
N SER A 93 18.06 38.26 -16.46
CA SER A 93 19.02 38.36 -15.37
C SER A 93 19.04 39.76 -14.76
N SER A 94 18.95 39.87 -13.44
CA SER A 94 19.48 41.02 -12.70
C SER A 94 20.07 40.58 -11.37
N SER A 95 21.40 40.67 -11.31
CA SER A 95 22.22 40.45 -10.13
C SER A 95 22.14 41.63 -9.14
N SER A 96 21.86 41.36 -7.87
CA SER A 96 22.30 42.23 -6.78
C SER A 96 22.58 41.39 -5.55
N GLY A 97 23.85 41.34 -5.15
CA GLY A 97 24.32 40.56 -4.01
C GLY A 97 23.86 41.13 -2.68
N SER A 98 23.59 40.23 -1.73
CA SER A 98 23.55 40.54 -0.31
C SER A 98 24.18 39.40 0.49
N LYS A 99 24.83 39.78 1.58
CA LYS A 99 25.83 39.05 2.36
C LYS A 99 25.29 37.75 2.96
N SER A 100 26.04 36.69 2.73
CA SER A 100 25.92 35.34 3.29
C SER A 100 25.97 35.34 4.83
N LEU A 101 24.83 35.10 5.48
CA LEU A 101 24.81 34.22 6.66
C LEU A 101 25.09 32.80 6.14
N HIS A 102 26.00 32.06 6.78
CA HIS A 102 26.21 30.65 6.47
C HIS A 102 24.92 29.85 6.71
N LEU A 103 24.06 29.78 5.70
CA LEU A 103 23.12 28.68 5.57
C LEU A 103 23.95 27.40 5.34
N PRO A 104 23.60 26.26 5.96
CA PRO A 104 24.08 24.97 5.50
C PRO A 104 23.87 24.89 3.99
N LYS A 105 24.89 24.45 3.25
CA LYS A 105 24.80 24.25 1.80
C LYS A 105 23.54 23.44 1.51
N ALA A 106 22.62 23.98 0.70
CA ALA A 106 21.37 23.35 0.32
C ALA A 106 21.64 21.90 -0.12
N ILE A 107 20.84 20.95 0.38
CA ILE A 107 20.99 19.54 0.05
C ILE A 107 20.42 19.36 -1.34
N SER A 108 21.16 18.68 -2.21
CA SER A 108 20.74 18.37 -3.57
C SER A 108 20.57 16.87 -3.77
N THR A 109 20.09 16.49 -4.95
CA THR A 109 20.01 15.08 -5.37
C THR A 109 21.37 14.40 -5.43
N ASP A 110 22.46 15.17 -5.55
CA ASP A 110 23.84 14.65 -5.55
C ASP A 110 24.29 14.22 -4.16
N ASP A 111 23.67 14.76 -3.11
CA ASP A 111 24.01 14.48 -1.71
C ASP A 111 23.23 13.28 -1.12
N VAL A 112 22.34 12.65 -1.90
CA VAL A 112 21.46 11.58 -1.42
C VAL A 112 21.60 10.33 -2.26
N VAL A 113 21.37 9.17 -1.64
CA VAL A 113 21.30 7.87 -2.32
C VAL A 113 19.90 7.31 -2.17
N LEU A 114 19.29 6.90 -3.28
CA LEU A 114 18.02 6.19 -3.28
C LEU A 114 18.27 4.68 -3.30
N MET A 115 17.91 4.01 -2.22
CA MET A 115 17.90 2.56 -2.06
C MET A 115 16.51 2.04 -2.47
N PHE A 116 16.41 1.52 -3.69
CA PHE A 116 15.16 0.98 -4.24
C PHE A 116 15.11 -0.53 -4.01
N LYS A 117 14.18 -1.03 -3.21
CA LYS A 117 14.02 -2.47 -2.92
C LYS A 117 12.86 -3.07 -3.71
N THR A 118 13.10 -4.25 -4.30
CA THR A 118 12.08 -5.12 -4.91
C THR A 118 12.29 -6.59 -4.50
N GLY A 119 11.54 -7.52 -5.09
CA GLY A 119 11.76 -8.95 -4.98
C GLY A 119 11.49 -9.67 -6.31
N ALA A 120 12.13 -10.82 -6.50
CA ALA A 120 12.11 -11.60 -7.73
C ALA A 120 10.70 -11.82 -8.29
N THR A 121 9.73 -12.11 -7.40
CA THR A 121 8.34 -12.43 -7.77
C THR A 121 7.50 -11.24 -8.20
N VAL A 122 8.02 -10.01 -8.07
CA VAL A 122 7.30 -8.78 -8.43
C VAL A 122 8.14 -7.81 -9.26
N LEU A 123 9.44 -8.08 -9.42
CA LEU A 123 10.42 -7.23 -10.10
C LEU A 123 9.92 -6.78 -11.48
N TRP A 124 9.60 -7.73 -12.35
CA TRP A 124 9.15 -7.44 -13.72
C TRP A 124 7.77 -6.76 -13.78
N LYS A 125 6.94 -6.97 -12.76
CA LYS A 125 5.62 -6.34 -12.65
C LYS A 125 5.69 -4.89 -12.17
N ARG A 126 6.64 -4.56 -11.30
CA ARG A 126 6.63 -3.31 -10.52
C ARG A 126 7.80 -2.37 -10.85
N VAL A 127 8.98 -2.88 -11.17
CA VAL A 127 10.16 -2.05 -11.45
C VAL A 127 10.06 -1.24 -12.75
N PRO A 128 9.57 -1.77 -13.90
CA PRO A 128 9.66 -1.06 -15.18
C PRO A 128 9.05 0.34 -15.20
N ILE A 129 7.92 0.54 -14.50
CA ILE A 129 7.31 1.87 -14.41
C ILE A 129 8.26 2.87 -13.72
N HIS A 130 8.97 2.46 -12.67
CA HIS A 130 9.90 3.32 -11.93
C HIS A 130 11.12 3.71 -12.75
N LEU A 131 11.66 2.80 -13.58
CA LEU A 131 12.80 3.10 -14.46
C LEU A 131 12.51 4.29 -15.39
N SER A 132 11.27 4.41 -15.87
CA SER A 132 10.84 5.51 -16.75
C SER A 132 10.33 6.75 -16.02
N THR A 133 10.08 6.65 -14.70
CA THR A 133 9.44 7.72 -13.90
C THR A 133 10.25 8.05 -12.66
N SER A 134 10.07 7.31 -11.57
CA SER A 134 10.69 7.59 -10.27
C SER A 134 12.22 7.66 -10.33
N LEU A 135 12.86 6.86 -11.18
CA LEU A 135 14.31 6.79 -11.32
C LEU A 135 14.81 7.54 -12.57
N ALA A 136 13.96 8.37 -13.18
CA ALA A 136 14.32 9.08 -14.39
C ALA A 136 15.52 10.03 -14.14
N PRO A 137 16.46 10.17 -15.09
CA PRO A 137 17.74 10.87 -14.86
C PRO A 137 17.64 12.35 -14.44
N HIS A 138 16.54 13.02 -14.75
CA HIS A 138 16.30 14.41 -14.33
C HIS A 138 15.81 14.53 -12.88
N ARG A 139 15.35 13.43 -12.26
CA ARG A 139 14.94 13.39 -10.85
C ARG A 139 16.10 13.07 -9.92
N ILE A 140 16.94 12.13 -10.32
CA ILE A 140 18.09 11.66 -9.55
C ILE A 140 19.16 11.14 -10.50
N ASN A 141 20.42 11.40 -10.17
CA ASN A 141 21.54 10.86 -10.92
C ASN A 141 21.54 9.33 -10.82
N HIS A 142 21.78 8.64 -11.93
CA HIS A 142 21.86 7.18 -11.99
C HIS A 142 22.88 6.63 -10.99
N ASP A 143 24.03 7.30 -10.81
CA ASP A 143 25.05 6.92 -9.82
C ASP A 143 24.55 6.99 -8.37
N ASN A 144 23.46 7.72 -8.10
CA ASN A 144 22.88 7.88 -6.78
C ASN A 144 21.69 6.94 -6.53
N VAL A 145 21.45 5.97 -7.42
CA VAL A 145 20.38 4.99 -7.27
C VAL A 145 20.99 3.60 -7.16
N LEU A 146 20.56 2.84 -6.16
CA LEU A 146 20.94 1.44 -5.96
C LEU A 146 19.65 0.60 -5.93
N ILE A 147 19.51 -0.31 -6.87
CA ILE A 147 18.34 -1.21 -6.97
C ILE A 147 18.71 -2.56 -6.37
N TYR A 148 17.93 -3.00 -5.39
CA TYR A 148 18.16 -4.21 -4.62
C TYR A 148 17.01 -5.20 -4.80
N SER A 149 17.35 -6.47 -4.93
CA SER A 149 16.43 -7.59 -5.02
C SER A 149 16.99 -8.79 -4.24
N ASP A 150 16.26 -9.89 -4.23
CA ASP A 150 16.70 -11.24 -3.87
C ASP A 150 16.97 -12.10 -5.12
N TYR A 151 17.21 -11.45 -6.27
CA TYR A 151 17.55 -12.07 -7.55
C TYR A 151 18.40 -11.09 -8.37
N PRO A 152 19.52 -11.52 -8.96
CA PRO A 152 20.35 -10.66 -9.79
C PRO A 152 19.69 -10.47 -11.16
N GLU A 153 19.58 -9.23 -11.62
CA GLU A 153 18.96 -8.91 -12.91
C GLU A 153 19.58 -7.64 -13.52
N LYS A 154 19.41 -7.46 -14.84
CA LYS A 154 19.82 -6.25 -15.55
C LYS A 154 18.71 -5.79 -16.50
N ILE A 155 18.19 -4.58 -16.28
CA ILE A 155 17.19 -3.95 -17.15
C ILE A 155 17.78 -2.71 -17.82
N GLY A 156 18.22 -2.87 -19.08
CA GLY A 156 18.95 -1.80 -19.77
C GLY A 156 20.26 -1.46 -19.05
N ASP A 157 20.42 -0.20 -18.65
CA ASP A 157 21.59 0.28 -17.90
C ASP A 157 21.43 0.14 -16.38
N TRP A 158 20.34 -0.49 -15.92
CA TRP A 158 20.08 -0.68 -14.49
C TRP A 158 20.52 -2.08 -14.05
N ASP A 159 21.51 -2.11 -13.17
CA ASP A 159 21.91 -3.33 -12.47
C ASP A 159 21.07 -3.49 -11.19
N ILE A 160 20.49 -4.68 -11.03
CA ILE A 160 19.68 -5.06 -9.87
C ILE A 160 20.52 -6.01 -9.01
N ILE A 161 20.85 -5.55 -7.82
CA ILE A 161 21.78 -6.21 -6.90
C ILE A 161 21.04 -7.28 -6.11
N ASP A 162 21.47 -8.54 -6.22
CA ASP A 162 21.05 -9.58 -5.28
C ASP A 162 21.71 -9.35 -3.92
N ILE A 163 20.97 -8.77 -2.99
CA ILE A 163 21.49 -8.45 -1.66
C ILE A 163 21.60 -9.68 -0.75
N LEU A 164 21.07 -10.83 -1.17
CA LEU A 164 21.06 -12.08 -0.41
C LEU A 164 22.06 -13.12 -0.93
N GLU A 165 22.78 -12.85 -2.03
CA GLU A 165 23.74 -13.77 -2.65
C GLU A 165 24.75 -14.35 -1.64
N ASN A 166 25.31 -13.50 -0.79
CA ASN A 166 26.35 -13.86 0.19
C ASN A 166 25.80 -14.15 1.60
N THR A 167 24.55 -14.59 1.69
CA THR A 167 23.91 -14.97 2.95
C THR A 167 24.57 -16.21 3.58
N THR A 168 24.66 -16.24 4.91
CA THR A 168 25.28 -17.32 5.69
C THR A 168 24.59 -18.68 5.48
N GLU A 169 25.33 -19.78 5.67
CA GLU A 169 24.78 -21.14 5.54
C GLU A 169 23.60 -21.39 6.49
N SER A 170 23.64 -20.83 7.71
CA SER A 170 22.55 -20.99 8.68
C SER A 170 21.24 -20.38 8.17
N VAL A 171 21.27 -19.20 7.57
CA VAL A 171 20.07 -18.59 6.97
C VAL A 171 19.69 -19.31 5.69
N ARG A 172 20.67 -19.65 4.83
CA ARG A 172 20.44 -20.35 3.56
C ARG A 172 19.72 -21.69 3.76
N ASN A 173 20.01 -22.40 4.85
CA ASN A 173 19.39 -23.67 5.21
C ASN A 173 18.03 -23.53 5.93
N SER A 174 17.56 -22.31 6.20
CA SER A 174 16.28 -22.08 6.87
C SER A 174 15.08 -22.30 5.93
N GLU A 175 13.93 -22.65 6.51
CA GLU A 175 12.67 -22.80 5.76
C GLU A 175 12.23 -21.47 5.10
N THR A 176 12.49 -20.35 5.76
CA THR A 176 12.17 -19.01 5.26
C THR A 176 13.00 -18.60 4.04
N PHE A 177 14.10 -19.30 3.75
CA PHE A 177 14.97 -19.03 2.61
C PHE A 177 14.66 -19.89 1.38
N GLN A 178 13.75 -20.86 1.49
CA GLN A 178 13.32 -21.69 0.35
C GLN A 178 12.84 -20.88 -0.86
N PRO A 179 12.10 -19.76 -0.73
CA PRO A 179 11.68 -18.97 -1.89
C PRO A 179 12.86 -18.48 -2.73
N TYR A 180 14.01 -18.17 -2.11
CA TYR A 180 15.24 -17.76 -2.80
C TYR A 180 15.84 -18.92 -3.60
N LEU A 181 15.98 -20.09 -2.95
CA LEU A 181 16.57 -21.29 -3.56
C LEU A 181 15.74 -21.85 -4.72
N GLN A 182 14.45 -21.54 -4.77
CA GLN A 182 13.54 -22.01 -5.81
C GLN A 182 13.56 -21.13 -7.07
N GLN A 183 14.11 -19.92 -7.02
CA GLN A 183 14.01 -18.98 -8.14
C GLN A 183 14.63 -19.51 -9.43
N GLU A 184 15.80 -20.15 -9.37
CA GLU A 184 16.47 -20.76 -10.53
C GLU A 184 15.63 -21.88 -11.17
N ASP A 185 14.88 -22.64 -10.36
CA ASP A 185 14.01 -23.71 -10.85
C ASP A 185 12.83 -23.15 -11.66
N TYR A 186 12.25 -22.04 -11.18
CA TYR A 186 11.17 -21.33 -11.88
C TYR A 186 11.67 -20.72 -13.19
N GLU A 187 12.81 -20.04 -13.16
CA GLU A 187 13.41 -19.38 -14.32
C GLU A 187 13.78 -20.38 -15.42
N SER A 188 14.48 -21.47 -15.06
CA SER A 188 14.88 -22.53 -16.00
C SER A 188 13.70 -23.26 -16.65
N ARG A 189 12.49 -23.12 -16.10
CA ARG A 189 11.24 -23.69 -16.62
C ARG A 189 10.32 -22.67 -17.28
N GLN A 190 10.80 -21.45 -17.52
CA GLN A 190 10.03 -20.38 -18.17
C GLN A 190 8.74 -20.04 -17.40
N ASN A 191 8.84 -20.00 -16.07
CA ASN A 191 7.78 -19.47 -15.21
C ASN A 191 8.01 -17.99 -14.96
N TYR A 192 7.20 -17.14 -15.58
CA TYR A 192 7.34 -15.69 -15.51
C TYR A 192 6.49 -15.14 -14.36
N ALA A 193 7.13 -14.46 -13.40
CA ALA A 193 6.46 -13.86 -12.25
C ALA A 193 5.91 -12.44 -12.55
N GLU A 194 5.33 -12.25 -13.74
CA GLU A 194 4.81 -10.95 -14.18
C GLU A 194 3.31 -10.81 -13.86
N ILE A 195 2.56 -11.91 -13.94
CA ILE A 195 1.09 -11.92 -13.83
C ILE A 195 0.47 -10.95 -14.85
N SER A 196 0.94 -11.04 -16.10
CA SER A 196 0.55 -10.26 -17.27
C SER A 196 -0.58 -10.92 -18.09
N ASN A 197 -1.06 -12.09 -17.68
CA ASN A 197 -1.95 -12.99 -18.43
C ASN A 197 -1.35 -13.51 -19.75
N MET A 198 -0.05 -13.80 -19.74
CA MET A 198 0.68 -14.40 -20.86
C MET A 198 1.00 -15.88 -20.59
N PRO A 199 1.20 -16.72 -21.63
CA PRO A 199 1.65 -18.09 -21.44
C PRO A 199 2.96 -18.16 -20.65
N GLY A 200 3.00 -19.04 -19.64
CA GLY A 200 4.14 -19.16 -18.73
C GLY A 200 4.04 -18.25 -17.49
N ASP A 201 3.03 -17.39 -17.39
CA ASP A 201 2.81 -16.60 -16.18
C ASP A 201 2.50 -17.49 -14.97
N SER A 202 3.14 -17.15 -13.85
CA SER A 202 2.93 -17.77 -12.56
C SER A 202 3.06 -16.72 -11.45
N ALA A 203 2.74 -17.11 -10.22
CA ALA A 203 2.96 -16.26 -9.05
C ALA A 203 4.45 -16.22 -8.59
N GLY A 204 5.33 -17.00 -9.24
CA GLY A 204 6.69 -17.26 -8.75
C GLY A 204 6.73 -18.12 -7.48
N PRO A 205 7.93 -18.32 -6.89
CA PRO A 205 8.08 -19.07 -5.65
C PRO A 205 7.20 -18.51 -4.51
N PRO A 206 6.40 -19.34 -3.83
CA PRO A 206 5.54 -18.88 -2.75
C PRO A 206 6.38 -18.44 -1.54
N GLY A 207 5.88 -17.46 -0.79
CA GLY A 207 6.49 -17.06 0.48
C GLY A 207 7.62 -16.03 0.37
N GLY A 208 7.74 -15.32 -0.75
CA GLY A 208 8.71 -14.20 -0.89
C GLY A 208 8.62 -13.16 0.24
N TRP A 209 7.44 -12.92 0.81
CA TRP A 209 7.28 -12.04 1.99
C TRP A 209 8.02 -12.53 3.24
N LYS A 210 8.23 -13.85 3.40
CA LYS A 210 9.02 -14.42 4.50
C LYS A 210 10.52 -14.19 4.32
N LEU A 211 10.96 -14.16 3.06
CA LEU A 211 12.34 -13.91 2.66
C LEU A 211 12.69 -12.42 2.79
N ASP A 212 11.72 -11.55 2.55
CA ASP A 212 11.90 -10.10 2.48
C ASP A 212 12.58 -9.49 3.72
N LYS A 213 12.33 -10.05 4.91
CA LYS A 213 12.92 -9.60 6.17
C LYS A 213 14.46 -9.59 6.17
N TYR A 214 15.10 -10.46 5.38
CA TYR A 214 16.56 -10.56 5.33
C TYR A 214 17.23 -9.43 4.55
N LYS A 215 16.47 -8.64 3.77
CA LYS A 215 17.03 -7.63 2.87
C LYS A 215 17.41 -6.32 3.57
N PHE A 216 16.69 -5.92 4.62
CA PHE A 216 16.78 -4.55 5.17
C PHE A 216 18.17 -4.21 5.73
N LEU A 217 18.72 -5.04 6.62
CA LEU A 217 20.05 -4.78 7.20
C LEU A 217 21.16 -4.77 6.14
N PRO A 218 21.30 -5.78 5.24
CA PRO A 218 22.37 -5.76 4.25
C PRO A 218 22.17 -4.66 3.20
N ILE A 219 20.95 -4.25 2.84
CA ILE A 219 20.71 -3.06 1.98
C ILE A 219 21.33 -1.81 2.60
N VAL A 220 21.02 -1.52 3.87
CA VAL A 220 21.53 -0.32 4.55
C VAL A 220 23.05 -0.40 4.71
N GLN A 221 23.59 -1.58 5.05
CA GLN A 221 25.03 -1.78 5.13
C GLN A 221 25.72 -1.54 3.79
N HIS A 222 25.26 -2.20 2.74
CA HIS A 222 25.83 -2.13 1.40
C HIS A 222 25.79 -0.71 0.84
N ALA A 223 24.65 -0.02 0.99
CA ALA A 223 24.50 1.34 0.49
C ALA A 223 25.55 2.28 1.07
N GLY A 224 25.81 2.20 2.38
CA GLY A 224 26.76 3.12 3.00
C GLY A 224 28.22 2.80 2.82
N LEU A 225 28.56 1.52 2.63
CA LEU A 225 29.91 1.11 2.22
C LEU A 225 30.22 1.59 0.80
N ASN A 226 29.25 1.52 -0.12
CA ASN A 226 29.45 1.85 -1.53
C ASN A 226 29.23 3.33 -1.88
N LYS A 227 28.58 4.10 -0.99
CA LYS A 227 28.33 5.52 -1.16
C LYS A 227 28.74 6.30 0.10
N PRO A 228 30.04 6.34 0.45
CA PRO A 228 30.53 6.94 1.70
C PRO A 228 30.39 8.47 1.79
N ASP A 229 30.20 9.15 0.65
CA ASP A 229 30.04 10.61 0.62
C ASP A 229 28.57 11.05 0.69
N ALA A 230 27.62 10.13 0.63
CA ALA A 230 26.19 10.44 0.73
C ALA A 230 25.86 11.02 2.11
N LYS A 231 25.08 12.11 2.14
CA LYS A 231 24.55 12.71 3.38
C LYS A 231 23.33 11.96 3.89
N TRP A 232 22.50 11.48 2.97
CA TRP A 232 21.26 10.76 3.27
C TRP A 232 21.10 9.52 2.41
N TYR A 233 20.57 8.46 3.02
CA TYR A 233 20.11 7.25 2.36
C TYR A 233 18.60 7.18 2.46
N ILE A 234 17.92 7.27 1.33
CA ILE A 234 16.47 7.25 1.22
C ILE A 234 16.07 5.85 0.75
N PHE A 235 15.26 5.15 1.52
CA PHE A 235 14.72 3.84 1.17
C PHE A 235 13.35 3.96 0.53
N MET A 236 13.09 3.15 -0.48
CA MET A 236 11.84 3.06 -1.22
C MET A 236 11.55 1.62 -1.64
N GLU A 237 10.29 1.18 -1.57
CA GLU A 237 9.83 -0.10 -2.12
C GLU A 237 9.21 0.07 -3.51
N ASP A 238 9.04 -1.04 -4.22
CA ASP A 238 8.55 -1.09 -5.60
C ASP A 238 7.04 -0.84 -5.78
N ASP A 239 6.29 -0.67 -4.70
CA ASP A 239 4.91 -0.21 -4.69
C ASP A 239 4.76 1.11 -3.91
N SER A 240 5.82 1.90 -3.82
CA SER A 240 5.81 3.24 -3.25
C SER A 240 6.00 4.32 -4.33
N TYR A 241 5.77 5.58 -3.99
CA TYR A 241 6.30 6.73 -4.74
C TYR A 241 6.84 7.77 -3.77
N ILE A 242 8.08 8.23 -3.96
CA ILE A 242 8.67 9.32 -3.17
C ILE A 242 8.67 10.61 -3.98
N PHE A 243 8.07 11.66 -3.42
CA PHE A 243 8.19 13.04 -3.91
C PHE A 243 9.55 13.61 -3.49
N LEU A 244 10.60 13.25 -4.24
CA LEU A 244 11.99 13.49 -3.86
C LEU A 244 12.31 14.97 -3.60
N PRO A 245 11.83 15.95 -4.41
CA PRO A 245 12.08 17.36 -4.11
C PRO A 245 11.46 17.81 -2.78
N ASN A 246 10.27 17.30 -2.45
CA ASN A 246 9.62 17.56 -1.16
C ASN A 246 10.41 16.97 0.01
N LEU A 247 10.89 15.73 -0.15
CA LEU A 247 11.65 15.04 0.88
C LEU A 247 13.02 15.70 1.09
N ILE A 248 13.75 16.08 0.04
CA ILE A 248 15.05 16.76 0.17
C ILE A 248 14.89 18.05 0.97
N ARG A 249 13.90 18.89 0.66
CA ARG A 249 13.60 20.12 1.43
C ARG A 249 13.29 19.85 2.90
N HIS A 250 12.69 18.70 3.20
CA HIS A 250 12.44 18.30 4.57
C HIS A 250 13.73 17.94 5.30
N LEU A 251 14.62 17.19 4.63
CA LEU A 251 15.90 16.71 5.16
C LEU A 251 16.90 17.85 5.39
N GLU A 252 16.82 18.96 4.65
CA GLU A 252 17.63 20.17 4.86
C GLU A 252 17.55 20.78 6.27
N ARG A 253 16.49 20.44 7.01
CA ARG A 253 16.26 20.95 8.36
C ARG A 253 17.07 20.21 9.42
N PHE A 254 17.70 19.10 9.05
CA PHE A 254 18.43 18.21 9.95
C PHE A 254 19.92 18.22 9.61
N ASP A 255 20.76 18.25 10.65
CA ASP A 255 22.18 18.03 10.47
C ASP A 255 22.44 16.55 10.14
N TYR A 256 22.90 16.27 8.92
CA TYR A 256 23.11 14.91 8.44
C TYR A 256 24.26 14.18 9.16
N THR A 257 25.12 14.90 9.91
CA THR A 257 26.15 14.26 10.74
C THR A 257 25.62 13.73 12.06
N GLU A 258 24.42 14.15 12.45
CA GLU A 258 23.71 13.63 13.62
C GLU A 258 22.88 12.38 13.27
N PRO A 259 22.58 11.50 14.24
CA PRO A 259 21.99 10.19 13.97
C PRO A 259 20.47 10.21 13.78
N TRP A 260 20.02 10.73 12.63
CA TRP A 260 18.60 10.76 12.24
C TRP A 260 18.14 9.48 11.53
N TYR A 261 17.00 8.96 11.97
CA TYR A 261 16.19 7.93 11.32
C TYR A 261 14.74 8.39 11.22
N LEU A 262 14.29 8.69 10.00
CA LEU A 262 13.04 9.40 9.71
C LEU A 262 12.13 8.54 8.83
N GLY A 263 10.81 8.55 9.08
CA GLY A 263 9.84 7.86 8.25
C GLY A 263 8.44 7.85 8.86
N SER A 264 7.55 7.02 8.33
CA SER A 264 6.20 6.82 8.89
C SER A 264 6.27 5.97 10.16
N LEU A 265 5.65 6.42 11.25
CA LEU A 265 5.64 5.70 12.52
C LEU A 265 4.99 4.31 12.37
N ALA A 266 5.72 3.28 12.78
CA ALA A 266 5.21 1.95 13.08
C ALA A 266 5.68 1.52 14.47
N TRP A 267 4.98 0.56 15.06
CA TRP A 267 5.28 0.06 16.40
C TRP A 267 5.00 -1.44 16.54
N ILE A 268 6.00 -2.18 16.99
CA ILE A 268 5.95 -3.62 17.24
C ILE A 268 6.84 -3.93 18.45
N HIS A 269 6.35 -4.74 19.38
CA HIS A 269 7.12 -5.25 20.54
C HIS A 269 7.88 -4.18 21.36
N GLY A 270 7.38 -2.94 21.45
CA GLY A 270 8.04 -1.86 22.20
C GLY A 270 9.06 -1.04 21.39
N ASP A 271 9.26 -1.36 20.12
CA ASP A 271 10.12 -0.62 19.21
C ASP A 271 9.29 0.30 18.32
N TYR A 272 9.72 1.56 18.23
CA TYR A 272 9.23 2.52 17.24
C TYR A 272 10.19 2.52 16.06
N PHE A 273 9.67 2.41 14.85
CA PHE A 273 10.47 2.32 13.64
C PHE A 273 9.76 2.97 12.45
N ALA A 274 10.49 3.18 11.36
CA ALA A 274 9.92 3.65 10.12
C ALA A 274 9.29 2.48 9.36
N HIS A 275 8.01 2.60 8.99
CA HIS A 275 7.33 1.65 8.12
C HIS A 275 8.03 1.57 6.75
N GLY A 276 8.46 0.37 6.35
CA GLY A 276 9.27 0.14 5.16
C GLY A 276 8.61 0.59 3.87
N GLY A 277 7.35 0.19 3.66
CA GLY A 277 6.58 0.54 2.46
C GLY A 277 6.30 2.04 2.30
N SER A 278 6.28 2.81 3.40
CA SER A 278 6.18 4.28 3.30
C SER A 278 7.46 4.91 2.79
N GLY A 279 8.58 4.18 2.77
CA GLY A 279 9.91 4.74 2.65
C GLY A 279 10.39 5.41 3.93
N PHE A 280 11.70 5.59 4.02
CA PHE A 280 12.38 6.21 5.16
C PHE A 280 13.69 6.87 4.74
N ALA A 281 14.27 7.67 5.62
CA ALA A 281 15.57 8.28 5.43
C ALA A 281 16.49 8.02 6.63
N ILE A 282 17.73 7.61 6.35
CA ILE A 282 18.81 7.44 7.32
C ILE A 282 19.90 8.46 6.98
N SER A 283 20.34 9.22 7.96
CA SER A 283 21.46 10.16 7.81
C SER A 283 22.81 9.43 7.78
N ARG A 284 23.84 10.08 7.24
CA ARG A 284 25.24 9.64 7.37
C ARG A 284 25.60 9.37 8.84
N GLY A 285 25.27 10.29 9.74
CA GLY A 285 25.54 10.15 11.17
C GLY A 285 24.92 8.89 11.79
N ALA A 286 23.69 8.56 11.39
CA ALA A 286 23.02 7.34 11.87
C ALA A 286 23.72 6.09 11.35
N TRP A 287 24.13 6.09 10.08
CA TRP A 287 24.87 4.98 9.48
C TRP A 287 26.23 4.78 10.16
N GLU A 288 27.02 5.84 10.35
CA GLU A 288 28.32 5.77 11.03
C GLU A 288 28.21 5.28 12.48
N LYS A 289 27.16 5.72 13.20
CA LYS A 289 26.93 5.31 14.59
C LYS A 289 26.55 3.83 14.72
N SER A 290 26.00 3.23 13.65
CA SER A 290 25.50 1.86 13.62
C SER A 290 26.36 0.95 12.72
N PHE A 291 26.02 0.84 11.43
CA PHE A 291 26.67 -0.01 10.44
C PHE A 291 28.16 0.33 10.22
N GLY A 292 28.54 1.61 10.25
CA GLY A 292 29.94 2.03 10.15
C GLY A 292 30.78 1.67 11.39
N LYS A 293 30.13 1.59 12.56
CA LYS A 293 30.76 1.18 13.83
C LYS A 293 30.90 -0.34 13.97
N ASP A 294 29.98 -1.11 13.41
CA ASP A 294 29.96 -2.56 13.49
C ASP A 294 29.78 -3.21 12.11
N PRO A 295 30.89 -3.55 11.43
CA PRO A 295 30.85 -4.22 10.13
C PRO A 295 30.17 -5.60 10.16
N ASN A 296 30.01 -6.24 11.33
CA ASN A 296 29.41 -7.56 11.47
C ASN A 296 27.94 -7.47 11.93
N ILE A 297 27.32 -6.29 11.88
CA ILE A 297 25.96 -6.06 12.39
C ILE A 297 24.90 -6.97 11.76
N VAL A 298 25.02 -7.30 10.47
CA VAL A 298 24.07 -8.22 9.79
C VAL A 298 24.15 -9.63 10.37
N GLU A 299 25.36 -10.17 10.55
CA GLU A 299 25.59 -11.49 11.14
C GLU A 299 25.18 -11.52 12.62
N LYS A 300 25.53 -10.46 13.37
CA LYS A 300 25.22 -10.31 14.80
C LYS A 300 23.72 -10.39 15.08
N PHE A 301 22.88 -9.80 14.21
CA PHE A 301 21.42 -9.80 14.36
C PHE A 301 20.71 -10.88 13.53
N GLN A 302 21.45 -11.87 13.03
CA GLN A 302 20.89 -12.94 12.20
C GLN A 302 19.81 -13.74 12.92
N THR A 303 20.07 -14.19 14.16
CA THR A 303 19.08 -14.96 14.95
C THR A 303 17.83 -14.13 15.20
N PHE A 304 18.00 -12.86 15.58
CA PHE A 304 16.88 -11.93 15.77
C PHE A 304 16.06 -11.79 14.47
N THR A 305 16.72 -11.66 13.33
CA THR A 305 16.08 -11.61 11.99
C THR A 305 15.31 -12.89 11.68
N GLN A 306 15.86 -14.06 12.02
CA GLN A 306 15.19 -15.36 11.83
C GLN A 306 13.90 -15.48 12.67
N GLU A 307 13.88 -14.92 13.87
CA GLU A 307 12.75 -15.03 14.82
C GLU A 307 11.63 -14.00 14.57
N HIS A 308 11.92 -12.90 13.86
CA HIS A 308 10.96 -11.82 13.61
C HIS A 308 10.40 -11.83 12.18
N GLY A 309 9.24 -11.20 11.98
CA GLY A 309 8.49 -11.25 10.72
C GLY A 309 8.76 -10.11 9.74
N CYS A 310 9.09 -8.91 10.23
CA CYS A 310 9.14 -7.69 9.43
C CYS A 310 10.54 -7.08 9.43
N GLY A 311 11.13 -6.88 8.25
CA GLY A 311 12.51 -6.37 8.12
C GLY A 311 12.70 -4.91 8.54
N ASP A 312 11.67 -4.09 8.41
CA ASP A 312 11.65 -2.70 8.88
C ASP A 312 11.62 -2.60 10.41
N HIS A 313 10.87 -3.49 11.09
CA HIS A 313 10.96 -3.66 12.54
C HIS A 313 12.37 -4.06 12.97
N ILE A 314 12.97 -5.05 12.28
CA ILE A 314 14.34 -5.50 12.56
C ILE A 314 15.33 -4.34 12.42
N LEU A 315 15.27 -3.57 11.33
CA LEU A 315 16.13 -2.39 11.15
C LEU A 315 15.94 -1.37 12.25
N GLY A 316 14.69 -1.05 12.63
CA GLY A 316 14.42 -0.10 13.70
C GLY A 316 14.94 -0.55 15.06
N HIS A 317 14.79 -1.83 15.39
CA HIS A 317 15.35 -2.43 16.60
C HIS A 317 16.88 -2.31 16.63
N VAL A 318 17.54 -2.71 15.53
CA VAL A 318 18.99 -2.64 15.40
C VAL A 318 19.50 -1.20 15.53
N LEU A 319 18.88 -0.24 14.85
CA LEU A 319 19.26 1.18 14.97
C LEU A 319 19.15 1.69 16.41
N LYS A 320 18.07 1.32 17.12
CA LYS A 320 17.84 1.68 18.52
C LYS A 320 18.91 1.11 19.45
N GLU A 321 19.32 -0.14 19.26
CA GLU A 321 20.42 -0.79 20.02
C GLU A 321 21.76 -0.03 19.87
N TYR A 322 21.97 0.66 18.75
CA TYR A 322 23.15 1.51 18.50
C TYR A 322 22.92 2.98 18.88
N GLY A 323 21.80 3.28 19.55
CA GLY A 323 21.46 4.63 20.02
C GLY A 323 21.05 5.59 18.91
N VAL A 324 20.57 5.08 17.77
CA VAL A 324 19.88 5.86 16.73
C VAL A 324 18.38 5.78 17.01
N GLN A 325 17.78 6.88 17.45
CA GLN A 325 16.35 6.92 17.78
C GLN A 325 15.52 7.22 16.53
N PHE A 326 14.36 6.59 16.43
CA PHE A 326 13.37 6.94 15.43
C PHE A 326 12.71 8.29 15.75
N GLY A 327 12.60 9.16 14.75
CA GLY A 327 11.80 10.37 14.81
C GLY A 327 12.55 11.65 14.45
N GLU A 328 11.79 12.73 14.26
CA GLU A 328 12.31 14.06 13.90
C GLU A 328 12.69 14.92 15.12
N THR A 329 12.54 14.39 16.33
CA THR A 329 12.93 15.06 17.58
C THR A 329 13.60 14.06 18.50
N HIS A 330 14.55 14.54 19.30
CA HIS A 330 15.16 13.74 20.37
C HIS A 330 14.23 13.57 21.58
N ASP A 331 13.17 14.39 21.67
CA ASP A 331 12.07 14.26 22.61
C ASP A 331 10.80 13.75 21.91
N ASP A 332 10.02 12.96 22.62
CA ASP A 332 8.89 12.18 22.10
C ASP A 332 7.76 13.05 21.51
N SER A 333 7.73 13.19 20.17
CA SER A 333 6.58 13.68 19.41
C SER A 333 6.34 12.83 18.15
N ARG A 334 6.20 11.52 18.39
CA ARG A 334 6.34 10.38 17.45
C ARG A 334 5.52 10.37 16.15
N PHE A 335 4.63 11.33 15.86
CA PHE A 335 3.86 11.33 14.61
C PHE A 335 4.03 12.63 13.83
N ARG A 336 4.60 12.52 12.63
CA ARG A 336 4.69 13.62 11.68
C ARG A 336 4.21 13.17 10.30
N TYR A 337 3.46 14.05 9.67
CA TYR A 337 2.87 13.83 8.37
C TYR A 337 3.93 13.85 7.26
N GLY A 338 3.69 13.06 6.22
CA GLY A 338 4.39 13.17 4.95
C GLY A 338 4.78 11.81 4.38
N PHE A 339 5.25 10.88 5.22
CA PHE A 339 5.41 9.48 4.83
C PHE A 339 4.09 8.75 5.05
N ASN A 340 3.48 8.21 4.01
CA ASN A 340 2.15 7.59 4.11
C ASN A 340 2.23 6.07 3.91
N PRO A 341 1.74 5.27 4.88
CA PRO A 341 1.75 3.81 4.80
C PRO A 341 0.65 3.23 3.91
N GLU A 342 -0.28 4.08 3.49
CA GLU A 342 -1.44 3.72 2.72
C GLU A 342 -1.44 4.46 1.37
N SER A 343 -2.35 4.04 0.48
CA SER A 343 -2.55 4.72 -0.79
C SER A 343 -3.28 6.05 -0.62
N HIS A 344 -3.11 6.94 -1.60
CA HIS A 344 -3.81 8.22 -1.63
C HIS A 344 -5.35 8.07 -1.62
N TRP A 345 -5.88 6.95 -2.13
CA TRP A 345 -7.32 6.66 -2.15
C TRP A 345 -7.81 5.93 -0.88
N SER A 346 -6.92 5.34 -0.08
CA SER A 346 -7.21 4.69 1.21
C SER A 346 -6.75 5.50 2.42
N THR A 347 -6.23 6.71 2.22
CA THR A 347 -5.78 7.62 3.28
C THR A 347 -6.84 8.63 3.67
N TRP A 348 -6.88 8.95 4.96
CA TRP A 348 -7.69 10.02 5.53
C TRP A 348 -7.13 11.40 5.20
N PHE A 349 -7.97 12.26 4.65
CA PHE A 349 -7.73 13.69 4.54
C PHE A 349 -8.55 14.42 5.60
N GLU A 350 -7.93 15.34 6.30
CA GLU A 350 -8.55 16.11 7.37
C GLU A 350 -7.90 17.48 7.52
N GLN A 351 -8.52 18.39 8.28
CA GLN A 351 -7.96 19.71 8.54
C GLN A 351 -6.54 19.65 9.14
N ALA A 352 -6.25 18.66 9.99
CA ALA A 352 -4.95 18.53 10.65
C ALA A 352 -3.80 18.21 9.67
N ASN A 353 -4.07 17.45 8.61
CA ASN A 353 -3.07 17.04 7.63
C ASN A 353 -3.11 17.83 6.32
N TRP A 354 -4.21 18.55 6.06
CA TRP A 354 -4.49 19.28 4.82
C TRP A 354 -3.31 20.11 4.29
N CYS A 355 -2.63 20.77 5.22
CA CYS A 355 -1.57 21.74 4.95
C CYS A 355 -0.16 21.17 5.09
N LYS A 356 -0.07 19.90 5.49
CA LYS A 356 1.20 19.22 5.73
C LYS A 356 1.77 18.75 4.41
N PRO A 357 3.11 18.75 4.28
CA PRO A 357 3.76 18.25 3.08
C PRO A 357 3.53 16.74 2.91
N VAL A 358 3.65 16.26 1.67
CA VAL A 358 3.63 14.83 1.32
C VAL A 358 5.01 14.44 0.81
N TYR A 359 5.60 13.39 1.38
CA TYR A 359 6.90 12.85 0.98
C TYR A 359 6.74 11.53 0.22
N SER A 360 5.75 10.72 0.58
CA SER A 360 5.52 9.45 -0.11
C SER A 360 4.09 8.95 -0.05
N TRP A 361 3.78 7.95 -0.89
CA TRP A 361 2.58 7.11 -0.83
C TRP A 361 2.98 5.64 -0.97
N HIS A 362 2.20 4.74 -0.38
CA HIS A 362 2.42 3.29 -0.40
C HIS A 362 1.18 2.52 -0.85
N HIS A 363 1.38 1.25 -1.21
CA HIS A 363 0.46 0.39 -1.96
C HIS A 363 0.04 1.01 -3.31
N THR A 364 0.98 1.73 -3.94
CA THR A 364 0.75 2.41 -5.20
C THR A 364 0.76 1.43 -6.37
N HIS A 365 -0.23 1.55 -7.24
CA HIS A 365 -0.21 0.84 -8.52
C HIS A 365 0.64 1.61 -9.53
N GLY A 366 1.15 0.94 -10.57
CA GLY A 366 1.94 1.60 -11.63
C GLY A 366 1.20 2.77 -12.30
N LYS A 367 -0.14 2.71 -12.39
CA LYS A 367 -0.97 3.84 -12.84
C LYS A 367 -0.85 5.06 -11.93
N ASP A 368 -0.80 4.84 -10.62
CA ASP A 368 -0.68 5.91 -9.64
C ASP A 368 0.76 6.45 -9.58
N VAL A 369 1.78 5.60 -9.71
CA VAL A 369 3.18 6.01 -9.92
C VAL A 369 3.29 7.00 -11.08
N ALA A 370 2.71 6.68 -12.25
CA ALA A 370 2.69 7.57 -13.40
C ALA A 370 1.96 8.90 -13.12
N ARG A 371 0.84 8.86 -12.38
CA ARG A 371 0.07 10.06 -12.01
C ARG A 371 0.82 10.95 -11.03
N PHE A 372 1.45 10.36 -10.02
CA PHE A 372 2.28 11.10 -9.06
C PHE A 372 3.49 11.74 -9.74
N TYR A 373 4.14 11.00 -10.65
CA TYR A 373 5.23 11.53 -11.47
C TYR A 373 4.79 12.75 -12.27
N ASN A 374 3.71 12.65 -13.04
CA ASN A 374 3.21 13.78 -13.84
C ASN A 374 2.80 14.98 -12.97
N LEU A 375 2.18 14.72 -11.81
CA LEU A 375 1.81 15.77 -10.87
C LEU A 375 3.05 16.48 -10.32
N GLU A 376 4.08 15.73 -9.92
CA GLU A 376 5.37 16.27 -9.46
C GLU A 376 6.05 17.12 -10.54
N GLN A 377 6.12 16.64 -11.78
CA GLN A 377 6.75 17.38 -12.87
C GLN A 377 6.02 18.69 -13.21
N SER A 378 4.70 18.74 -12.99
CA SER A 378 3.90 19.95 -13.18
C SER A 378 3.95 20.92 -11.99
N TRP A 379 4.52 20.49 -10.86
CA TRP A 379 4.50 21.26 -9.63
C TRP A 379 5.57 22.35 -9.60
N ASP A 380 5.14 23.55 -9.23
CA ASP A 380 6.01 24.71 -9.07
C ASP A 380 6.56 24.76 -7.63
N PHE A 381 7.71 24.14 -7.41
CA PHE A 381 8.33 24.02 -6.07
C PHE A 381 8.77 25.35 -5.46
N GLU A 382 8.88 26.42 -6.26
CA GLU A 382 9.11 27.79 -5.78
C GLU A 382 7.95 28.29 -4.93
N LYS A 383 6.72 27.80 -5.19
CA LYS A 383 5.52 28.14 -4.39
C LYS A 383 5.45 27.39 -3.06
N GLY A 384 6.31 26.39 -2.86
CA GLY A 384 6.32 25.55 -1.66
C GLY A 384 6.20 24.06 -1.96
N PRO A 385 6.27 23.23 -0.91
CA PRO A 385 6.16 21.78 -1.07
C PRO A 385 4.73 21.39 -1.45
N MET A 386 4.60 20.29 -2.18
CA MET A 386 3.30 19.65 -2.42
C MET A 386 2.71 19.15 -1.09
N ARG A 387 1.41 19.38 -0.87
CA ARG A 387 0.72 19.07 0.38
C ARG A 387 -0.42 18.07 0.17
N PHE A 388 -0.99 17.57 1.27
CA PHE A 388 -2.16 16.68 1.23
C PHE A 388 -3.32 17.29 0.41
N ARG A 389 -3.59 18.60 0.57
CA ARG A 389 -4.63 19.29 -0.22
C ARG A 389 -4.42 19.15 -1.73
N ASP A 390 -3.17 19.14 -2.19
CA ASP A 390 -2.83 19.18 -3.60
C ASP A 390 -3.02 17.79 -4.21
N ILE A 391 -2.60 16.75 -3.49
CA ILE A 391 -2.92 15.35 -3.80
C ILE A 391 -4.43 15.13 -3.82
N PHE A 392 -5.15 15.60 -2.80
CA PHE A 392 -6.59 15.47 -2.72
C PHE A 392 -7.29 16.11 -3.92
N LYS A 393 -6.95 17.36 -4.24
CA LYS A 393 -7.56 18.08 -5.37
C LYS A 393 -7.28 17.41 -6.71
N ALA A 394 -6.07 16.88 -6.90
CA ALA A 394 -5.67 16.27 -8.16
C ALA A 394 -6.21 14.84 -8.34
N LEU A 395 -6.25 14.03 -7.28
CA LEU A 395 -6.43 12.59 -7.39
C LEU A 395 -7.63 12.03 -6.63
N VAL A 396 -8.25 12.80 -5.73
CA VAL A 396 -9.40 12.35 -4.92
C VAL A 396 -10.67 13.13 -5.28
N ALA A 397 -10.63 14.46 -5.21
CA ALA A 397 -11.76 15.35 -5.46
C ALA A 397 -12.52 15.07 -6.77
N PRO A 398 -11.86 14.72 -7.90
CA PRO A 398 -12.56 14.42 -9.15
C PRO A 398 -13.49 13.20 -9.09
N TYR A 399 -13.32 12.32 -8.10
CA TYR A 399 -14.11 11.11 -7.92
C TYR A 399 -15.24 11.26 -6.90
N LEU A 400 -15.27 12.37 -6.14
CA LEU A 400 -16.26 12.56 -5.08
C LEU A 400 -17.64 12.90 -5.67
N GLN A 401 -18.66 12.23 -5.17
CA GLN A 401 -20.06 12.44 -5.56
C GLN A 401 -20.93 12.70 -4.33
N SER A 402 -22.02 13.45 -4.47
CA SER A 402 -22.93 13.62 -3.32
C SER A 402 -23.51 12.28 -2.85
N ARG A 403 -23.74 11.35 -3.79
CA ARG A 403 -24.22 9.98 -3.54
C ARG A 403 -23.80 9.05 -4.69
N VAL A 404 -23.32 7.86 -4.36
CA VAL A 404 -22.93 6.81 -5.32
C VAL A 404 -23.24 5.43 -4.74
N GLU A 405 -23.78 4.54 -5.57
CA GLU A 405 -24.01 3.13 -5.21
C GLU A 405 -22.81 2.25 -5.58
N TRP A 406 -22.73 1.08 -4.95
CA TRP A 406 -21.63 0.12 -5.11
C TRP A 406 -20.26 0.70 -4.79
N TRP A 407 -20.21 1.59 -3.80
CA TRP A 407 -19.00 2.25 -3.37
C TRP A 407 -18.93 2.31 -1.85
N ASP A 408 -17.81 1.87 -1.28
CA ASP A 408 -17.54 1.99 0.15
C ASP A 408 -16.39 2.99 0.37
N ASN A 409 -16.71 4.14 0.97
CA ASN A 409 -15.76 5.19 1.34
C ASN A 409 -15.14 4.98 2.74
N TRP A 410 -15.39 3.82 3.34
CA TRP A 410 -14.87 3.37 4.65
C TRP A 410 -15.14 4.31 5.82
N SER A 411 -16.16 5.17 5.74
CA SER A 411 -16.63 5.97 6.89
C SER A 411 -16.69 5.10 8.15
N SER A 412 -16.14 5.56 9.27
CA SER A 412 -16.01 4.69 10.46
C SER A 412 -16.06 5.40 11.80
N LYS A 413 -15.87 6.73 11.85
CA LYS A 413 -15.85 7.49 13.11
C LYS A 413 -17.12 7.35 13.95
N TYR A 414 -18.29 7.34 13.31
CA TYR A 414 -19.55 6.98 13.96
C TYR A 414 -20.25 5.89 13.18
N GLU A 415 -20.89 4.98 13.91
CA GLU A 415 -21.69 3.91 13.33
C GLU A 415 -23.00 3.74 14.09
N ILE A 416 -24.11 3.92 13.38
CA ILE A 416 -25.48 3.79 13.88
C ILE A 416 -26.13 2.61 13.17
N ARG A 417 -26.61 1.65 13.97
CA ARG A 417 -27.29 0.43 13.53
C ARG A 417 -28.58 0.23 14.31
N SER A 418 -29.45 -0.65 13.82
CA SER A 418 -30.73 -0.94 14.46
C SER A 418 -30.62 -1.33 15.95
N ASN A 419 -29.53 -2.02 16.32
CA ASN A 419 -29.31 -2.53 17.68
C ASN A 419 -28.67 -1.53 18.65
N ASN A 420 -28.06 -0.45 18.17
CA ASN A 420 -27.39 0.56 19.03
C ASN A 420 -28.06 1.94 18.97
N ALA A 421 -29.03 2.12 18.07
CA ALA A 421 -29.63 3.42 17.77
C ALA A 421 -30.25 4.12 18.98
N GLN A 422 -30.82 3.37 19.93
CA GLN A 422 -31.45 3.97 21.12
C GLN A 422 -30.41 4.61 22.05
N ASP A 423 -29.25 3.97 22.17
CA ASP A 423 -28.17 4.37 23.10
C ASP A 423 -27.15 5.29 22.43
N ALA A 424 -27.14 5.36 21.10
CA ALA A 424 -26.22 6.18 20.34
C ALA A 424 -26.35 7.67 20.71
N GLN A 425 -25.30 8.20 21.32
CA GLN A 425 -25.21 9.60 21.68
C GLN A 425 -24.62 10.39 20.52
N PRO A 426 -25.30 11.45 20.04
CA PRO A 426 -24.76 12.28 18.97
C PRO A 426 -23.62 13.18 19.47
N PRO A 427 -22.71 13.59 18.58
CA PRO A 427 -21.80 14.71 18.82
C PRO A 427 -22.55 15.99 19.21
N SER A 428 -21.88 16.88 19.95
CA SER A 428 -22.48 18.14 20.44
C SER A 428 -22.97 19.09 19.35
N SER A 429 -22.42 19.00 18.14
CA SER A 429 -22.81 19.82 16.99
C SER A 429 -24.10 19.34 16.30
N VAL A 430 -24.60 18.15 16.64
CA VAL A 430 -25.88 17.64 16.14
C VAL A 430 -27.02 18.25 16.94
N LYS A 431 -27.91 18.97 16.24
CA LYS A 431 -29.02 19.70 16.87
C LYS A 431 -30.22 18.82 17.24
N THR A 432 -30.40 17.69 16.55
CA THR A 432 -31.60 16.87 16.68
C THR A 432 -31.23 15.40 16.84
N THR A 433 -31.29 14.92 18.08
CA THR A 433 -30.97 13.53 18.45
C THR A 433 -31.80 12.51 17.66
N ASP A 434 -33.06 12.82 17.34
CA ASP A 434 -33.94 11.90 16.61
C ASP A 434 -33.46 11.63 15.17
N VAL A 435 -32.83 12.62 14.53
CA VAL A 435 -32.24 12.46 13.20
C VAL A 435 -31.05 11.51 13.30
N TRP A 436 -30.18 11.70 14.30
CA TRP A 436 -29.03 10.84 14.55
C TRP A 436 -29.42 9.39 14.83
N ARG A 437 -30.37 9.16 15.74
CA ARG A 437 -30.84 7.83 16.10
C ARG A 437 -31.65 7.15 15.00
N SER A 438 -32.17 7.92 14.04
CA SER A 438 -32.87 7.38 12.88
C SER A 438 -31.94 7.06 11.69
N ALA A 439 -30.64 7.36 11.78
CA ALA A 439 -29.69 7.25 10.68
C ALA A 439 -29.64 5.86 10.02
N TRP A 440 -29.82 4.80 10.80
CA TRP A 440 -29.80 3.41 10.33
C TRP A 440 -31.01 3.01 9.47
N LYS A 441 -32.08 3.80 9.44
CA LYS A 441 -33.36 3.40 8.84
C LYS A 441 -33.33 3.36 7.31
N SER A 442 -32.51 4.20 6.68
CA SER A 442 -32.41 4.32 5.22
C SER A 442 -31.18 5.11 4.82
N VAL A 443 -30.81 5.01 3.55
CA VAL A 443 -29.80 5.87 2.90
C VAL A 443 -30.07 7.35 3.18
N ASP A 444 -31.31 7.81 2.99
CA ASP A 444 -31.69 9.21 3.20
C ASP A 444 -31.57 9.63 4.67
N SER A 445 -31.92 8.73 5.59
CA SER A 445 -31.76 9.00 7.03
C SER A 445 -30.28 9.08 7.43
N CYS A 446 -29.42 8.27 6.81
CA CYS A 446 -27.99 8.31 7.05
C CYS A 446 -27.35 9.60 6.54
N GLU A 447 -27.69 10.02 5.31
CA GLU A 447 -27.26 11.31 4.77
C GLU A 447 -27.76 12.46 5.65
N ALA A 448 -29.04 12.46 6.04
CA ALA A 448 -29.59 13.49 6.91
C ALA A 448 -28.86 13.58 8.25
N ALA A 449 -28.47 12.45 8.84
CA ALA A 449 -27.68 12.42 10.06
C ALA A 449 -26.27 13.01 9.87
N CYS A 450 -25.59 12.70 8.77
CA CYS A 450 -24.32 13.32 8.42
C CYS A 450 -24.46 14.83 8.20
N VAL A 451 -25.49 15.26 7.46
CA VAL A 451 -25.77 16.69 7.24
C VAL A 451 -26.04 17.41 8.57
N SER A 452 -26.73 16.75 9.51
CA SER A 452 -27.01 17.30 10.83
C SER A 452 -25.78 17.46 11.73
N TRP A 453 -24.71 16.72 11.45
CA TRP A 453 -23.44 16.76 12.16
C TRP A 453 -22.49 17.74 11.45
N ALA A 454 -22.13 18.86 12.08
CA ALA A 454 -21.42 19.97 11.44
C ALA A 454 -20.06 19.55 10.83
N GLU A 455 -19.34 18.67 11.51
CA GLU A 455 -18.01 18.20 11.10
C GLU A 455 -18.06 17.04 10.10
N CYS A 456 -19.22 16.44 9.85
CA CYS A 456 -19.34 15.34 8.90
C CYS A 456 -18.96 15.80 7.50
N VAL A 457 -18.12 15.05 6.81
CA VAL A 457 -17.76 15.29 5.40
C VAL A 457 -18.07 14.11 4.50
N GLN A 458 -18.30 12.93 5.06
CA GLN A 458 -18.70 11.75 4.32
C GLN A 458 -19.56 10.80 5.15
N TRP A 459 -20.32 9.97 4.45
CA TRP A 459 -21.13 8.92 5.04
C TRP A 459 -21.21 7.70 4.12
N SER A 460 -21.53 6.54 4.69
CA SER A 460 -21.87 5.33 3.94
C SER A 460 -23.01 4.57 4.62
N PHE A 461 -23.81 3.91 3.79
CA PHE A 461 -24.94 3.12 4.21
C PHE A 461 -24.86 1.71 3.60
N TYR A 462 -25.00 0.69 4.44
CA TYR A 462 -25.08 -0.70 4.01
C TYR A 462 -26.02 -1.47 4.93
N GLU A 463 -27.06 -2.07 4.35
CA GLU A 463 -28.14 -2.77 5.07
C GLU A 463 -28.85 -1.89 6.11
N ASP A 464 -28.46 -2.00 7.38
CA ASP A 464 -28.95 -1.22 8.50
C ASP A 464 -27.84 -0.42 9.17
N ARG A 465 -26.70 -0.25 8.50
CA ARG A 465 -25.51 0.40 9.05
C ARG A 465 -25.32 1.74 8.39
N CYS A 466 -25.55 2.81 9.14
CA CYS A 466 -25.11 4.13 8.76
C CYS A 466 -23.75 4.42 9.41
N LYS A 467 -22.74 4.68 8.60
CA LYS A 467 -21.43 5.13 9.05
C LYS A 467 -21.17 6.55 8.59
N MET A 468 -20.53 7.35 9.43
CA MET A 468 -20.26 8.76 9.16
C MET A 468 -18.86 9.13 9.58
N ASP A 469 -18.24 10.06 8.87
CA ASP A 469 -16.89 10.52 9.17
C ASP A 469 -16.69 12.03 8.98
N SER A 470 -15.77 12.58 9.78
CA SER A 470 -15.28 13.96 9.64
C SER A 470 -14.00 14.05 8.82
N MET A 471 -13.44 12.91 8.45
CA MET A 471 -12.30 12.80 7.54
C MET A 471 -12.81 12.36 6.17
N ALA A 472 -12.18 12.85 5.10
CA ALA A 472 -12.50 12.46 3.74
C ALA A 472 -11.58 11.33 3.28
N LEU A 473 -12.14 10.28 2.70
CA LEU A 473 -11.46 9.13 2.14
C LEU A 473 -12.21 8.68 0.88
N LEU A 474 -11.47 8.29 -0.16
CA LEU A 474 -12.10 7.88 -1.41
C LEU A 474 -12.64 6.46 -1.31
N GLY A 475 -11.83 5.50 -0.84
CA GLY A 475 -12.23 4.10 -0.73
C GLY A 475 -12.30 3.45 -2.10
N SER A 476 -13.21 2.48 -2.26
CA SER A 476 -13.28 1.71 -3.50
C SER A 476 -14.69 1.34 -3.91
N GLY A 477 -14.90 1.23 -5.22
CA GLY A 477 -16.15 0.81 -5.83
C GLY A 477 -16.08 -0.59 -6.44
N ILE A 478 -17.22 -1.25 -6.52
CA ILE A 478 -17.41 -2.51 -7.23
C ILE A 478 -17.96 -2.18 -8.62
N PRO A 479 -17.26 -2.46 -9.74
CA PRO A 479 -17.74 -2.17 -11.09
C PRO A 479 -19.04 -2.92 -11.48
N GLU A 480 -19.77 -2.42 -12.48
CA GLU A 480 -21.07 -3.00 -12.89
C GLU A 480 -21.00 -4.46 -13.35
N GLY A 481 -19.93 -4.85 -14.06
CA GLY A 481 -19.72 -6.22 -14.51
C GLY A 481 -19.13 -7.17 -13.47
N ASP A 482 -18.85 -6.71 -12.24
CA ASP A 482 -18.20 -7.52 -11.22
C ASP A 482 -19.19 -8.50 -10.57
N SER A 483 -18.80 -9.77 -10.46
CA SER A 483 -19.66 -10.85 -9.94
C SER A 483 -20.07 -10.62 -8.48
N ARG A 484 -19.33 -9.83 -7.70
CA ARG A 484 -19.70 -9.46 -6.33
C ARG A 484 -21.04 -8.73 -6.26
N ARG A 485 -21.45 -8.03 -7.32
CA ARG A 485 -22.77 -7.38 -7.38
C ARG A 485 -23.94 -8.37 -7.41
N GLN A 486 -23.69 -9.65 -7.71
CA GLN A 486 -24.71 -10.71 -7.73
C GLN A 486 -24.92 -11.35 -6.35
N THR A 487 -23.97 -11.20 -5.44
CA THR A 487 -23.95 -11.89 -4.15
C THR A 487 -23.96 -10.94 -2.94
N THR A 488 -23.86 -9.63 -3.16
CA THR A 488 -23.81 -8.61 -2.11
C THR A 488 -24.84 -7.51 -2.33
N LEU A 489 -25.21 -6.78 -1.27
CA LEU A 489 -26.06 -5.60 -1.39
C LEU A 489 -25.21 -4.37 -1.73
N PRO A 490 -25.79 -3.35 -2.40
CA PRO A 490 -25.05 -2.13 -2.71
C PRO A 490 -24.70 -1.37 -1.43
N TRP A 491 -23.42 -1.00 -1.31
CA TRP A 491 -23.00 0.10 -0.45
C TRP A 491 -23.40 1.42 -1.12
N VAL A 492 -24.03 2.31 -0.35
CA VAL A 492 -24.31 3.67 -0.83
C VAL A 492 -23.46 4.64 -0.03
N SER A 493 -22.55 5.34 -0.69
CA SER A 493 -21.66 6.32 -0.07
C SER A 493 -21.95 7.71 -0.59
N GLY A 494 -21.63 8.73 0.21
CA GLY A 494 -21.75 10.12 -0.19
C GLY A 494 -20.69 11.00 0.47
N TRP A 495 -20.32 12.07 -0.23
CA TRP A 495 -19.40 13.10 0.27
C TRP A 495 -20.07 14.47 0.22
N LEU A 496 -19.88 15.22 1.29
CA LEU A 496 -20.28 16.61 1.40
C LEU A 496 -19.10 17.49 0.95
N SER A 497 -18.71 17.40 -0.34
CA SER A 497 -17.47 17.98 -0.89
C SER A 497 -17.29 19.47 -0.57
N GLN A 498 -18.38 20.25 -0.57
CA GLN A 498 -18.35 21.68 -0.20
C GLN A 498 -17.78 21.91 1.21
N ARG A 499 -17.95 20.97 2.15
CA ARG A 499 -17.38 21.08 3.50
C ARG A 499 -15.87 20.86 3.51
N VAL A 500 -15.37 19.99 2.63
CA VAL A 500 -13.93 19.73 2.45
C VAL A 500 -13.25 20.89 1.73
N GLU A 501 -13.91 21.49 0.74
CA GLU A 501 -13.42 22.67 0.01
C GLU A 501 -13.18 23.88 0.92
N ASN A 502 -13.90 23.96 2.03
CA ASN A 502 -13.74 25.01 3.04
C ASN A 502 -12.54 24.79 3.98
N TRP A 503 -11.81 23.68 3.88
CA TRP A 503 -10.59 23.49 4.65
C TRP A 503 -9.50 24.44 4.13
N GLN A 504 -9.08 25.33 5.02
CA GLN A 504 -8.04 26.32 4.73
C GLN A 504 -6.75 25.94 5.43
N CYS A 505 -5.65 26.48 4.92
CA CYS A 505 -4.41 26.43 5.64
C CYS A 505 -4.23 27.72 6.40
N GLN A 506 -4.10 27.57 7.71
CA GLN A 506 -3.69 28.67 8.57
C GLN A 506 -2.30 29.08 8.11
N GLU A 507 -2.20 30.31 7.60
CA GLU A 507 -0.93 30.92 7.16
C GLU A 507 -0.05 31.27 8.35
#